data_AF-A0A3D1IIY7-F1
#
_entry.id   AF-A0A3D1IIY7-F1
#
_cell.length_a   1.000
_cell.length_b   1.000
_cell.length_c   1.000
_cell.angle_alpha   90.00
_cell.angle_beta   90.00
_cell.angle_gamma   90.00
#
_symmetry.space_group_name_H-M   'P 1'
#
loop_
_entity.id
_entity.type
_entity.pdbx_description
1 polymer ?
#
loop_
_entity_poly.entity_id
_entity_poly.type
_entity_poly.pdbx_seq_one_letter_code
_entity_poly.pdbx_strand_id
1 'polypeptide(L)'
;GLLFYTGDRFPDWQGDLFVGSLMTGRVERTGHLERIKFNRQGLEQRREWLLADLRRRIRDVRQGPDGLIYVLTSGSFLGVDPTRGDAALLRVEPVDE
;
A
#
# COMPACT_ATOMS: atom_id res chain seq x y z
N GLY A 1 2.25 -3.38 -7.31
CA GLY A 1 3.45 -2.56 -7.08
C GLY A 1 4.24 -3.10 -5.93
N LEU A 2 5.53 -2.81 -5.91
CA LEU A 2 6.45 -3.20 -4.85
C LEU A 2 7.43 -2.05 -4.58
N LEU A 3 7.68 -1.76 -3.30
CA LEU A 3 8.56 -0.68 -2.85
C LEU A 3 9.35 -1.14 -1.62
N PHE A 4 10.67 -1.14 -1.69
CA PHE A 4 11.50 -1.05 -0.47
C PHE A 4 11.62 0.42 -0.09
N TYR A 5 11.16 0.77 1.10
CA TYR A 5 11.14 2.17 1.54
C TYR A 5 12.52 2.62 2.03
N THR A 6 12.99 3.76 1.54
CA THR A 6 14.31 4.33 1.89
C THR A 6 14.22 5.78 2.35
N GLY A 7 13.02 6.32 2.52
CA GLY A 7 12.78 7.69 2.95
C GLY A 7 12.93 7.90 4.45
N ASP A 8 12.91 9.15 4.87
CA ASP A 8 13.08 9.59 6.25
C ASP A 8 11.78 10.01 6.94
N ARG A 9 10.68 10.18 6.18
CA ARG A 9 9.36 10.55 6.72
C ARG A 9 8.74 9.47 7.61
N PHE A 10 9.11 8.20 7.40
CA PHE A 10 8.74 7.08 8.27
C PHE A 10 10.00 6.36 8.77
N PRO A 11 10.71 6.88 9.79
CA PRO A 11 11.99 6.33 10.23
C PRO A 11 11.93 4.84 10.58
N ASP A 12 10.85 4.42 11.24
CA ASP A 12 10.67 3.03 11.68
C ASP A 12 10.36 2.04 10.54
N TRP A 13 10.08 2.54 9.34
CA TRP A 13 9.72 1.74 8.16
C TRP A 13 10.86 1.66 7.14
N GLN A 14 12.02 2.26 7.41
CA GLN A 14 13.18 2.18 6.52
C GLN A 14 13.64 0.72 6.34
N GLY A 15 13.76 0.30 5.08
CA GLY A 15 14.11 -1.06 4.69
C GLY A 15 12.92 -2.03 4.66
N ASP A 16 11.72 -1.62 5.10
CA ASP A 16 10.53 -2.44 4.96
C ASP A 16 10.06 -2.51 3.50
N LEU A 17 9.43 -3.62 3.17
CA LEU A 17 8.81 -3.86 1.87
C LEU A 17 7.33 -3.56 1.91
N PHE A 18 6.87 -2.76 0.95
CA PHE A 18 5.47 -2.48 0.71
C PHE A 18 5.02 -3.18 -0.57
N VAL A 19 3.90 -3.90 -0.49
CA VAL A 19 3.33 -4.65 -1.62
C VAL A 19 1.86 -4.31 -1.78
N GLY A 20 1.47 -3.87 -2.96
CA GLY A 20 0.05 -3.64 -3.28
C GLY A 20 -0.69 -4.97 -3.45
N SER A 21 -1.79 -5.15 -2.72
CA SER A 21 -2.67 -6.32 -2.83
C SER A 21 -3.99 -5.96 -3.53
N LEU A 22 -4.34 -6.76 -4.54
CA LEU A 22 -5.61 -6.60 -5.26
C LEU A 22 -6.78 -7.26 -4.54
N MET A 23 -6.56 -8.42 -3.93
CA MET A 23 -7.54 -9.23 -3.21
C MET A 23 -6.82 -10.40 -2.52
N THR A 24 -7.37 -10.88 -1.42
CA THR A 24 -6.90 -12.08 -0.71
C THR A 24 -7.82 -13.24 -1.01
N GLY A 25 -7.26 -14.39 -1.41
CA GLY A 25 -8.03 -15.63 -1.58
C GLY A 25 -9.20 -15.54 -2.57
N ARG A 26 -9.14 -14.62 -3.55
CA ARG A 26 -10.24 -14.27 -4.49
C ARG A 26 -11.48 -13.67 -3.83
N VAL A 27 -11.37 -13.19 -2.60
CA VAL A 27 -12.47 -12.49 -1.91
C VAL A 27 -12.44 -11.02 -2.34
N GLU A 28 -13.51 -10.57 -2.98
CA GLU A 28 -13.65 -9.16 -3.36
C GLU A 28 -13.60 -8.24 -2.14
N ARG A 29 -13.23 -6.96 -2.36
CA ARG A 29 -13.19 -5.94 -1.30
C ARG A 29 -12.21 -6.23 -0.15
N THR A 30 -11.19 -7.04 -0.41
CA THR A 30 -10.10 -7.35 0.54
C THR A 30 -8.74 -6.79 0.12
N GLY A 31 -8.70 -5.95 -0.93
CA GLY A 31 -7.48 -5.26 -1.32
C GLY A 31 -6.96 -4.34 -0.21
N HIS A 32 -5.64 -4.26 -0.10
CA HIS A 32 -4.92 -3.54 0.96
C HIS A 32 -3.46 -3.30 0.52
N LEU A 33 -2.68 -2.63 1.36
CA LEU A 33 -1.23 -2.50 1.23
C LEU A 33 -0.56 -3.40 2.28
N GLU A 34 0.26 -4.37 1.87
CA GLU A 34 1.06 -5.15 2.83
C GLU A 34 2.34 -4.40 3.16
N ARG A 35 2.67 -4.29 4.44
CA ARG A 35 4.01 -3.91 4.93
C ARG A 35 4.68 -5.13 5.52
N ILE A 36 5.89 -5.44 5.06
CA ILE A 36 6.69 -6.57 5.52
C ILE A 36 8.01 -6.05 6.07
N LYS A 37 8.26 -6.33 7.34
CA LYS A 37 9.50 -5.99 8.04
C LYS A 37 10.46 -7.16 7.99
N PHE A 38 11.71 -6.89 7.65
CA PHE A 38 12.79 -7.87 7.63
C PHE A 38 13.80 -7.64 8.75
N ASN A 39 14.45 -8.71 9.20
CA ASN A 39 15.64 -8.61 10.04
C ASN A 39 16.90 -8.36 9.19
N ARG A 40 18.06 -8.21 9.86
CA ARG A 40 19.36 -7.97 9.18
C ARG A 40 19.80 -9.12 8.27
N GLN A 41 19.26 -10.32 8.46
CA GLN A 41 19.50 -11.49 7.64
C GLN A 41 18.54 -11.61 6.45
N GLY A 42 17.63 -10.63 6.27
CA GLY A 42 16.62 -10.65 5.20
C GLY A 42 15.44 -11.59 5.47
N LEU A 43 15.24 -12.06 6.70
CA LEU A 43 14.10 -12.90 7.08
C LEU A 43 12.94 -12.04 7.53
N GLU A 44 11.73 -12.38 7.09
CA GLU A 44 10.49 -11.72 7.50
C GLU A 44 10.30 -11.86 9.03
N GLN A 45 10.21 -10.72 9.72
CA GLN A 45 9.88 -10.66 11.15
C GLN A 45 8.39 -10.42 11.37
N ARG A 46 7.75 -9.67 10.48
CA ARG A 46 6.38 -9.20 10.66
C ARG A 46 5.76 -8.82 9.32
N ARG A 47 4.45 -9.06 9.21
CA ARG A 47 3.60 -8.59 8.12
C ARG A 47 2.34 -7.95 8.66
N GLU A 48 1.98 -6.81 8.09
CA GLU A 48 0.81 -6.03 8.49
C GLU A 48 0.01 -5.60 7.25
N TRP A 49 -1.31 -5.57 7.39
CA TRP A 49 -2.20 -5.01 6.38
C TRP A 49 -2.52 -3.56 6.73
N LEU A 50 -2.11 -2.65 5.85
CA LEU A 50 -2.43 -1.23 5.91
C LEU A 50 -3.58 -0.92 4.94
N LEU A 51 -4.36 0.11 5.25
CA LEU A 51 -5.45 0.61 4.40
C LEU A 51 -6.55 -0.44 4.07
N ALA A 52 -6.65 -1.53 4.84
CA ALA A 52 -7.62 -2.59 4.60
C ALA A 52 -9.08 -2.09 4.66
N ASP A 53 -9.37 -1.10 5.51
CA ASP A 53 -10.70 -0.51 5.66
C ASP A 53 -11.17 0.24 4.41
N LEU A 54 -10.25 0.66 3.52
CA LEU A 54 -10.62 1.25 2.24
C LEU A 54 -11.33 0.23 1.34
N ARG A 55 -11.08 -1.07 1.53
CA ARG A 55 -11.63 -2.16 0.71
C ARG A 55 -11.41 -1.95 -0.79
N ARG A 56 -10.29 -1.31 -1.14
CA ARG A 56 -9.88 -0.99 -2.52
C ARG A 56 -8.69 -1.84 -2.92
N ARG A 57 -8.67 -2.25 -4.19
CA ARG A 57 -7.56 -2.99 -4.79
C ARG A 57 -6.37 -2.06 -4.96
N ILE A 58 -5.18 -2.42 -4.46
CA ILE A 58 -3.98 -1.60 -4.62
C ILE A 58 -3.17 -2.09 -5.82
N ARG A 59 -2.98 -1.22 -6.82
CA ARG A 59 -2.28 -1.53 -8.07
C ARG A 59 -0.79 -1.26 -7.96
N ASP A 60 -0.41 -0.10 -7.45
CA ASP A 60 0.98 0.30 -7.34
C ASP A 60 1.26 1.02 -6.03
N VAL A 61 2.53 1.01 -5.63
CA VAL A 61 3.05 1.74 -4.48
C VAL A 61 4.43 2.28 -4.83
N ARG A 62 4.68 3.56 -4.53
CA ARG A 62 5.93 4.26 -4.84
C ARG A 62 6.30 5.22 -3.72
N GLN A 63 7.60 5.43 -3.55
CA GLN A 63 8.12 6.51 -2.73
C GLN A 63 8.21 7.77 -3.60
N GLY A 64 7.69 8.89 -3.11
CA GLY A 64 7.85 10.20 -3.75
C GLY A 64 9.21 10.83 -3.45
N PRO A 65 9.60 11.89 -4.18
CA PRO A 65 10.83 12.64 -3.92
C PRO A 65 10.81 13.38 -2.56
N ASP A 66 9.62 13.54 -1.98
CA ASP A 66 9.35 14.08 -0.63
C ASP A 66 9.52 13.03 0.48
N GLY A 67 9.91 11.80 0.14
CA GLY A 67 10.05 10.70 1.09
C GLY A 67 8.71 10.11 1.58
N LEU A 68 7.57 10.54 1.04
CA LEU A 68 6.26 9.99 1.39
C LEU A 68 5.91 8.77 0.53
N ILE A 69 4.93 7.98 0.98
CA ILE A 69 4.47 6.80 0.25
C ILE A 69 3.20 7.13 -0.52
N TYR A 70 3.22 6.86 -1.81
CA TYR A 70 2.11 7.07 -2.73
C TYR A 70 1.54 5.72 -3.17
N VAL A 71 0.21 5.60 -3.11
CA VAL A 71 -0.51 4.35 -3.35
C VAL A 71 -1.54 4.57 -4.44
N LEU A 72 -1.50 3.76 -5.50
CA LEU A 72 -2.49 3.81 -6.57
C LEU A 72 -3.56 2.75 -6.34
N THR A 73 -4.81 3.17 -6.15
CA THR A 73 -5.95 2.26 -6.12
C THR A 73 -6.39 1.91 -7.54
N SER A 74 -6.88 0.69 -7.75
CA SER A 74 -7.55 0.33 -9.00
C SER A 74 -8.90 1.01 -9.06
N GLY A 75 -9.20 1.63 -10.19
CA GLY A 75 -10.58 1.91 -10.57
C GLY A 75 -11.37 0.61 -10.80
N SER A 76 -12.68 0.72 -10.99
CA SER A 76 -13.57 -0.42 -11.23
C SER A 76 -13.09 -1.23 -12.43
N PHE A 77 -12.66 -2.46 -12.17
CA PHE A 77 -12.52 -3.47 -13.21
C PHE A 77 -13.94 -4.03 -13.42
N LEU A 78 -14.52 -3.74 -14.59
CA LEU A 78 -15.85 -4.18 -15.05
C LEU A 78 -17.06 -3.41 -14.47
N GLY A 79 -17.48 -2.35 -15.18
CA GLY A 79 -18.89 -2.10 -15.51
C GLY A 79 -19.92 -1.81 -14.41
N VAL A 80 -19.55 -1.66 -13.14
CA VAL A 80 -20.51 -1.31 -12.08
C VAL A 80 -20.18 0.07 -11.52
N ASP A 81 -20.97 1.04 -11.97
CA ASP A 81 -21.08 2.43 -11.49
C ASP A 81 -19.90 3.39 -11.80
N PRO A 82 -19.98 4.18 -12.89
CA PRO A 82 -18.99 5.22 -13.23
C PRO A 82 -18.98 6.41 -12.25
N THR A 83 -19.89 6.45 -11.27
CA THR A 83 -19.91 7.50 -10.22
C THR A 83 -19.32 7.03 -8.89
N ARG A 84 -18.88 5.75 -8.78
CA ARG A 84 -18.28 5.17 -7.55
C ARG A 84 -16.88 4.55 -7.72
N GLY A 85 -16.28 4.69 -8.91
CA GLY A 85 -15.29 3.74 -9.41
C GLY A 85 -13.93 4.29 -9.82
N ASP A 86 -13.59 5.55 -9.57
CA ASP A 86 -12.33 6.10 -10.07
C ASP A 86 -11.12 5.59 -9.29
N ALA A 87 -10.05 5.33 -10.03
CA ALA A 87 -8.73 5.13 -9.44
C ALA A 87 -8.33 6.39 -8.68
N ALA A 88 -7.74 6.22 -7.51
CA ALA A 88 -7.23 7.31 -6.70
C ALA A 88 -5.74 7.12 -6.45
N LEU A 89 -4.99 8.22 -6.55
CA LEU A 89 -3.65 8.31 -5.99
C LEU A 89 -3.77 8.83 -4.57
N LEU A 90 -3.40 7.99 -3.60
CA LEU A 90 -3.37 8.33 -2.19
C LEU A 90 -1.94 8.68 -1.80
N ARG A 91 -1.78 9.67 -0.93
CA ARG A 91 -0.53 9.97 -0.24
C ARG A 91 -0.66 9.51 1.21
N VAL A 92 0.29 8.71 1.67
CA VAL A 92 0.40 8.29 3.07
C VAL A 92 1.46 9.18 3.71
N GLU A 93 1.06 9.85 4.79
CA GLU A 93 1.90 10.74 5.58
C GLU A 93 1.86 10.33 7.06
N PRO A 94 2.96 10.55 7.81
CA PRO A 94 2.94 10.36 9.25
C PRO A 94 1.91 11.32 9.86
N VAL A 95 1.22 10.87 10.90
CA VAL A 95 0.35 11.75 11.68
C VAL A 95 1.26 12.66 12.50
N ASP A 96 1.07 13.98 12.42
CA ASP A 96 1.78 14.92 13.28
C ASP A 96 1.41 14.64 14.75
N GLU A 97 2.41 14.66 15.64
CA GLU A 97 2.19 14.62 17.10
C GLU A 97 1.48 15.87 17.63
#